data_AF-A0AAD7DG00-F1
#
_entry.id   AF-A0AAD7DG00-F1
#
_cell.length_a   1.000
_cell.length_b   1.000
_cell.length_c   1.000
_cell.angle_alpha   90.00
_cell.angle_beta   90.00
_cell.angle_gamma   90.00
#
_symmetry.space_group_name_H-M   'P 1'
#
loop_
_entity.id
_entity.type
_entity.pdbx_description
1 polymer ?
#
loop_
_entity_poly.entity_id
_entity_poly.type
_entity_poly.pdbx_seq_one_letter_code
_entity_poly.pdbx_strand_id
1 'polypeptide(L)'
;YLSEVLLLEGRGEHAQVILCPRCTRGTADHRYRHCFGGGELLCSECIVLAHSQLPFHQIELWTGHMFQRKTLKDLGLRIQLGHWHGVNRGVCAVPLPATGDDFVIVDIHGVHDVALDYCGCGTGGHPTVQLLRAHLWPATSTNPKTAATFAVLRQYHVMSFESKCSGLEFYRSLERQNDNLSYKRAQKSKKQKVFKKILPPEANETERACSFEPNSPVISRETATCEKSESFHF
;
A
#
# COMPACT_ATOMS: atom_id res chain seq x y z
N TYR A 1 2.47 22.08 -24.30
CA TYR A 1 1.88 21.48 -23.09
C TYR A 1 1.10 20.22 -23.42
N LEU A 2 0.04 20.28 -24.24
CA LEU A 2 -0.72 19.09 -24.61
C LEU A 2 0.13 18.01 -25.29
N SER A 3 1.04 18.41 -26.19
CA SER A 3 2.04 17.51 -26.81
C SER A 3 2.83 16.72 -25.77
N GLU A 4 3.38 17.40 -24.77
CA GLU A 4 4.18 16.80 -23.69
C GLU A 4 3.35 15.82 -22.87
N VAL A 5 2.10 16.16 -22.56
CA VAL A 5 1.20 15.27 -21.82
C VAL A 5 0.87 14.01 -22.64
N LEU A 6 0.63 14.15 -23.94
CA LEU A 6 0.39 13.00 -24.83
C LEU A 6 1.63 12.10 -24.97
N LEU A 7 2.84 12.67 -24.93
CA LEU A 7 4.08 11.88 -24.92
C LEU A 7 4.18 10.99 -23.67
N LEU A 8 3.64 11.43 -22.53
CA LEU A 8 3.58 10.61 -21.30
C LEU A 8 2.61 9.43 -21.44
N GLU A 9 1.61 9.49 -22.32
CA GLU A 9 0.70 8.38 -22.60
C GLU A 9 1.35 7.30 -23.49
N GLY A 10 2.32 7.68 -24.31
CA GLY A 10 3.11 6.80 -25.17
C GLY A 10 4.51 6.52 -24.63
N ARG A 11 5.37 5.92 -25.46
CA ARG A 11 6.79 5.67 -25.11
C ARG A 11 7.64 6.95 -25.04
N GLY A 12 7.06 8.10 -25.43
CA GLY A 12 7.74 9.39 -25.44
C GLY A 12 9.09 9.35 -26.16
N GLU A 13 10.09 9.98 -25.54
CA GLU A 13 11.48 10.01 -26.00
C GLU A 13 12.17 8.63 -25.97
N HIS A 14 11.59 7.65 -25.26
CA HIS A 14 12.12 6.30 -25.14
C HIS A 14 11.56 5.33 -26.19
N ALA A 15 10.89 5.83 -27.24
CA ALA A 15 10.33 5.00 -28.31
C ALA A 15 11.38 4.14 -29.02
N GLN A 16 12.63 4.60 -29.12
CA GLN A 16 13.74 3.89 -29.75
C GLN A 16 14.50 2.96 -28.80
N VAL A 17 14.24 3.04 -27.49
CA VAL A 17 14.95 2.26 -26.47
C VAL A 17 14.34 0.87 -26.42
N ILE A 18 14.98 -0.10 -27.08
CA ILE A 18 14.53 -1.49 -27.08
C ILE A 18 15.17 -2.28 -25.93
N LEU A 19 16.42 -1.98 -25.60
CA LEU A 19 17.17 -2.64 -24.53
C LEU A 19 17.06 -1.85 -23.23
N CYS A 20 17.00 -2.56 -22.12
CA CYS A 20 16.98 -1.98 -20.78
C CYS A 20 18.24 -1.14 -20.55
N PRO A 21 18.12 0.16 -20.23
CA PRO A 21 19.26 1.05 -20.02
C PRO A 21 20.12 0.66 -18.80
N ARG A 22 19.57 -0.09 -17.85
CA ARG A 22 20.28 -0.53 -16.63
C ARG A 22 21.12 -1.79 -16.81
N CYS A 23 20.59 -2.80 -17.50
CA CYS A 23 21.24 -4.11 -17.62
C CYS A 23 21.69 -4.47 -19.03
N THR A 24 21.27 -3.69 -20.04
CA THR A 24 21.57 -3.86 -21.47
C THR A 24 21.24 -5.23 -22.08
N ARG A 25 20.50 -6.09 -21.35
CA ARG A 25 20.18 -7.47 -21.74
C ARG A 25 18.69 -7.69 -22.01
N GLY A 26 17.83 -7.16 -21.13
CA GLY A 26 16.38 -7.34 -21.23
C GLY A 26 15.69 -6.31 -22.11
N THR A 27 14.44 -6.57 -22.50
CA THR A 27 13.62 -5.61 -23.25
C THR A 27 13.09 -4.50 -22.34
N ALA A 28 13.16 -3.26 -22.82
CA ALA A 28 12.69 -2.07 -22.13
C ALA A 28 11.19 -1.86 -22.43
N ASP A 29 10.34 -2.65 -21.78
CA ASP A 29 8.89 -2.62 -22.02
C ASP A 29 8.08 -2.08 -20.83
N HIS A 30 8.69 -1.92 -19.66
CA HIS A 30 7.96 -1.63 -18.44
C HIS A 30 8.35 -0.25 -17.88
N ARG A 31 7.39 0.48 -17.30
CA ARG A 31 7.65 1.77 -16.64
C ARG A 31 6.84 1.93 -15.35
N TYR A 32 7.21 2.92 -14.54
CA TYR A 32 6.43 3.36 -13.40
C TYR A 32 5.72 4.69 -13.72
N ARG A 33 4.42 4.80 -13.47
CA ARG A 33 3.60 5.94 -13.94
C ARG A 33 3.81 7.24 -13.15
N HIS A 34 4.15 7.14 -11.86
CA HIS A 34 3.98 8.27 -10.92
C HIS A 34 5.26 8.73 -10.21
N CYS A 35 6.42 8.15 -10.49
CA CYS A 35 7.67 8.64 -9.91
C CYS A 35 8.34 9.64 -10.86
N PHE A 36 9.11 10.55 -10.28
CA PHE A 36 9.91 11.50 -11.03
C PHE A 36 10.85 10.77 -12.01
N GLY A 37 10.83 11.20 -13.28
CA GLY A 37 11.54 10.50 -14.37
C GLY A 37 10.84 9.24 -14.91
N GLY A 38 9.55 9.01 -14.60
CA GLY A 38 8.76 7.82 -14.97
C GLY A 38 8.49 7.56 -16.45
N GLY A 39 9.25 8.19 -17.34
CA GLY A 39 9.32 7.82 -18.75
C GLY A 39 10.26 6.65 -19.03
N GLU A 40 11.25 6.39 -18.17
CA GLU A 40 12.29 5.40 -18.45
C GLU A 40 11.69 3.98 -18.52
N LEU A 41 11.88 3.33 -19.66
CA LEU A 41 11.47 1.95 -19.87
C LEU A 41 12.58 1.00 -19.42
N LEU A 42 12.22 0.06 -18.57
CA LEU A 42 13.09 -0.93 -17.96
C LEU A 42 12.59 -2.34 -18.28
N CYS A 43 13.47 -3.33 -18.12
CA CYS A 43 13.04 -4.73 -18.12
C CYS A 43 12.39 -5.13 -16.78
N SER A 44 11.66 -6.23 -16.79
CA SER A 44 10.99 -6.79 -15.61
C SER A 44 11.93 -6.95 -14.41
N GLU A 45 13.12 -7.52 -14.62
CA GLU A 45 14.12 -7.74 -13.56
C GLU A 45 14.59 -6.43 -12.92
N CYS A 46 14.97 -5.44 -13.74
CA CYS A 46 15.43 -4.15 -13.24
C CYS A 46 14.32 -3.40 -12.50
N ILE A 47 13.07 -3.56 -12.94
CA ILE A 47 11.91 -3.04 -12.24
C ILE A 47 11.74 -3.69 -10.87
N VAL A 48 11.77 -5.03 -10.79
CA VAL A 48 11.59 -5.76 -9.53
C VAL A 48 12.68 -5.35 -8.54
N LEU A 49 13.92 -5.24 -9.00
CA LEU A 49 15.03 -4.76 -8.16
C LEU A 49 14.82 -3.33 -7.66
N ALA A 50 14.42 -2.41 -8.54
CA ALA A 50 14.15 -1.01 -8.18
C ALA A 50 13.02 -0.88 -7.15
N HIS A 51 12.01 -1.75 -7.22
CA HIS A 51 10.82 -1.71 -6.36
C HIS A 51 10.92 -2.64 -5.13
N SER A 52 12.06 -3.30 -4.91
CA SER A 52 12.27 -4.16 -3.74
C SER A 52 12.10 -3.42 -2.41
N GLN A 53 12.40 -2.12 -2.37
CA GLN A 53 12.23 -1.26 -1.19
C GLN A 53 10.99 -0.37 -1.26
N LEU A 54 10.36 -0.26 -2.43
CA LEU A 54 9.20 0.60 -2.69
C LEU A 54 8.15 -0.21 -3.49
N PRO A 55 7.51 -1.20 -2.86
CA PRO A 55 6.67 -2.19 -3.56
C PRO A 55 5.28 -1.68 -3.95
N PHE A 56 4.93 -0.43 -3.61
CA PHE A 56 3.58 0.13 -3.79
C PHE A 56 3.47 1.08 -5.00
N HIS A 57 4.48 1.17 -5.86
CA HIS A 57 4.35 1.92 -7.10
C HIS A 57 3.50 1.19 -8.14
N GLN A 58 2.86 1.97 -8.98
CA GLN A 58 2.04 1.49 -10.09
C GLN A 58 2.89 1.29 -11.35
N ILE A 59 2.83 0.08 -11.90
CA ILE A 59 3.67 -0.33 -13.03
C ILE A 59 2.81 -0.59 -14.26
N GLU A 60 3.39 -0.25 -15.41
CA GLU A 60 2.78 -0.45 -16.70
C GLU A 60 3.71 -1.19 -17.64
N LEU A 61 3.11 -2.01 -18.49
CA LEU A 61 3.75 -2.74 -19.57
C LEU A 61 3.28 -2.17 -20.91
N TRP A 62 4.22 -1.90 -21.79
CA TRP A 62 3.94 -1.55 -23.16
C TRP A 62 3.49 -2.79 -23.94
N THR A 63 2.29 -2.76 -24.48
CA THR A 63 1.72 -3.87 -25.28
C THR A 63 1.93 -3.71 -26.79
N GLY A 64 2.69 -2.70 -27.21
CA GLY A 64 2.91 -2.34 -28.61
C GLY A 64 2.13 -1.11 -29.06
N HIS A 65 0.92 -0.91 -28.50
CA HIS A 65 0.04 0.21 -28.86
C HIS A 65 -0.37 1.06 -27.64
N MET A 66 -0.45 0.47 -26.46
CA MET A 66 -0.81 1.17 -25.23
C MET A 66 -0.08 0.59 -24.02
N PHE A 67 0.02 1.39 -22.97
CA PHE A 67 0.41 0.92 -21.65
C PHE A 67 -0.76 0.23 -20.96
N GLN A 68 -0.51 -0.99 -20.49
CA GLN A 68 -1.43 -1.72 -19.65
C GLN A 68 -0.83 -1.90 -18.27
N ARG A 69 -1.68 -1.79 -17.25
CA ARG A 69 -1.23 -1.97 -15.87
C ARG A 69 -0.81 -3.41 -15.63
N LYS A 70 0.28 -3.57 -14.90
CA LYS A 70 0.81 -4.85 -14.43
C LYS A 70 1.08 -4.74 -12.94
N THR A 71 0.80 -5.80 -12.19
CA THR A 71 1.17 -5.82 -10.77
C THR A 71 2.63 -6.25 -10.62
N LEU A 72 3.30 -5.75 -9.60
CA LEU A 72 4.63 -6.23 -9.23
C LEU A 72 4.64 -7.72 -8.89
N LYS A 73 3.52 -8.23 -8.37
CA LYS A 73 3.29 -9.65 -8.16
C LYS A 73 3.39 -10.45 -9.47
N ASP A 74 2.76 -9.99 -10.55
CA ASP A 74 2.82 -10.64 -11.87
C ASP A 74 4.23 -10.68 -12.45
N LEU A 75 5.09 -9.74 -12.05
CA LEU A 75 6.51 -9.69 -12.43
C LEU A 75 7.39 -10.55 -11.51
N GLY A 76 6.83 -11.17 -10.47
CA GLY A 76 7.53 -12.04 -9.54
C GLY A 76 8.10 -11.36 -8.29
N LEU A 77 7.77 -10.09 -8.02
CA LEU A 77 8.16 -9.46 -6.76
C LEU A 77 7.42 -10.12 -5.60
N ARG A 78 8.18 -10.62 -4.62
CA ARG A 78 7.67 -11.11 -3.33
C ARG A 78 8.21 -10.25 -2.20
N ILE A 79 7.32 -9.82 -1.30
CA ILE A 79 7.66 -9.00 -0.14
C ILE A 79 7.96 -9.92 1.03
N GLN A 80 9.22 -9.95 1.48
CA GLN A 80 9.65 -10.72 2.65
C GLN A 80 9.48 -9.89 3.93
N LEU A 81 8.74 -10.43 4.90
CA LEU A 81 8.58 -9.85 6.24
C LEU A 81 9.55 -10.47 7.26
N GLY A 82 9.67 -9.82 8.43
CA GLY A 82 10.35 -10.33 9.62
C GLY A 82 11.87 -10.20 9.64
N HIS A 83 12.52 -10.05 8.48
CA HIS A 83 13.98 -9.81 8.34
C HIS A 83 14.31 -8.34 8.06
N TRP A 84 13.64 -7.42 8.76
CA TRP A 84 13.79 -5.99 8.59
C TRP A 84 14.75 -5.46 9.67
N HIS A 85 15.97 -5.10 9.23
CA HIS A 85 17.11 -4.53 9.98
C HIS A 85 17.78 -5.41 11.06
N GLY A 86 19.12 -5.50 11.02
CA GLY A 86 19.98 -6.22 11.97
C GLY A 86 20.98 -7.16 11.29
N VAL A 87 21.59 -8.06 12.07
CA VAL A 87 22.62 -9.06 11.64
C VAL A 87 22.10 -10.01 10.54
N ASN A 88 20.78 -10.12 10.39
CA ASN A 88 20.11 -10.91 9.35
C ASN A 88 19.47 -10.03 8.27
N ARG A 89 20.22 -9.07 7.69
CA ARG A 89 19.87 -8.49 6.39
C ARG A 89 20.10 -9.58 5.34
N GLY A 90 19.04 -10.27 4.94
CA GLY A 90 19.16 -11.36 3.98
C GLY A 90 17.84 -12.01 3.65
N VAL A 91 17.88 -12.87 2.63
CA VAL A 91 16.77 -13.75 2.26
C VAL A 91 16.47 -14.66 3.46
N CYS A 92 15.19 -14.79 3.80
CA CYS A 92 14.77 -15.71 4.86
C CYS A 92 15.15 -17.14 4.46
N ALA A 93 15.75 -17.90 5.38
CA ALA A 93 16.06 -19.31 5.13
C ALA A 93 14.79 -20.18 5.07
N VAL A 94 13.72 -19.74 5.73
CA VAL A 94 12.42 -20.43 5.81
C VAL A 94 11.29 -19.43 5.53
N PRO A 95 11.12 -18.98 4.27
CA PRO A 95 10.01 -18.11 3.91
C PRO A 95 8.70 -18.91 3.92
N LEU A 96 7.68 -18.36 4.55
CA LEU A 96 6.34 -18.94 4.59
C LEU A 96 5.38 -18.06 3.79
N PRO A 97 4.86 -18.51 2.64
CA PRO A 97 3.97 -17.69 1.83
C PRO A 97 2.67 -17.40 2.56
N ALA A 98 2.12 -16.20 2.35
CA ALA A 98 0.81 -15.85 2.83
C ALA A 98 -0.27 -16.81 2.29
N THR A 99 -1.25 -17.13 3.13
CA THR A 99 -2.27 -18.15 2.84
C THR A 99 -3.06 -17.83 1.57
N GLY A 100 -2.90 -18.68 0.55
CA GLY A 100 -3.62 -18.55 -0.73
C GLY A 100 -2.98 -17.58 -1.73
N ASP A 101 -1.84 -16.96 -1.39
CA ASP A 101 -1.10 -15.99 -2.22
C ASP A 101 -1.99 -14.84 -2.73
N ASP A 102 -3.13 -14.56 -2.09
CA ASP A 102 -4.13 -13.56 -2.49
C ASP A 102 -4.07 -12.30 -1.61
N PHE A 103 -2.87 -11.93 -1.16
CA PHE A 103 -2.69 -10.84 -0.20
C PHE A 103 -2.86 -9.47 -0.88
N VAL A 104 -3.62 -8.60 -0.22
CA VAL A 104 -3.93 -7.25 -0.70
C VAL A 104 -3.35 -6.20 0.24
N ILE A 105 -2.63 -5.22 -0.29
CA ILE A 105 -2.19 -4.05 0.46
C ILE A 105 -2.88 -2.81 -0.08
N VAL A 106 -3.47 -2.03 0.83
CA VAL A 106 -4.03 -0.71 0.52
C VAL A 106 -3.01 0.35 0.88
N ASP A 107 -2.63 1.16 -0.10
CA ASP A 107 -1.66 2.24 0.02
C ASP A 107 -2.22 3.57 -0.55
N ILE A 108 -1.53 4.68 -0.30
CA ILE A 108 -1.85 6.00 -0.85
C ILE A 108 -1.87 6.01 -2.38
N HIS A 109 -1.10 5.12 -3.01
CA HIS A 109 -1.05 4.98 -4.47
C HIS A 109 -2.11 4.02 -5.02
N GLY A 110 -2.93 3.37 -4.16
CA GLY A 110 -4.03 2.53 -4.59
C GLY A 110 -4.07 1.17 -3.90
N VAL A 111 -4.71 0.21 -4.56
CA VAL A 111 -4.91 -1.15 -4.02
C VAL A 111 -4.02 -2.12 -4.79
N HIS A 112 -3.11 -2.77 -4.09
CA HIS A 112 -2.06 -3.60 -4.68
C HIS A 112 -2.28 -5.07 -4.32
N ASP A 113 -2.34 -5.92 -5.35
CA ASP A 113 -2.23 -7.37 -5.17
C ASP A 113 -0.75 -7.74 -5.08
N VAL A 114 -0.36 -8.35 -3.97
CA VAL A 114 1.04 -8.62 -3.63
C VAL A 114 1.26 -10.08 -3.26
N ALA A 115 2.43 -10.59 -3.62
CA ALA A 115 2.94 -11.82 -3.04
C ALA A 115 3.73 -11.47 -1.78
N LEU A 116 3.38 -12.09 -0.66
CA LEU A 116 3.94 -11.78 0.65
C LEU A 116 4.42 -13.07 1.31
N ASP A 117 5.64 -13.02 1.85
CA ASP A 117 6.28 -14.11 2.57
C ASP A 117 6.55 -13.70 4.01
N TYR A 118 6.00 -14.47 4.95
CA TYR A 118 6.33 -14.35 6.37
C TYR A 118 7.68 -15.00 6.66
N CYS A 119 8.35 -14.49 7.70
CA CYS A 119 9.49 -15.16 8.28
C CYS A 119 9.02 -16.35 9.11
N GLY A 120 9.43 -17.57 8.73
CA GLY A 120 9.24 -18.80 9.51
C GLY A 120 10.40 -19.12 10.43
N CYS A 121 11.47 -18.31 10.44
CA CYS A 121 12.53 -18.45 11.44
C CYS A 121 11.92 -18.20 12.83
N GLY A 122 12.37 -18.93 13.86
CA GLY A 122 11.82 -18.79 15.23
C GLY A 122 11.89 -17.37 15.82
N THR A 123 12.62 -16.45 15.18
CA THR A 123 12.73 -15.02 15.52
C THR A 123 11.64 -14.13 14.90
N GLY A 124 10.89 -14.62 13.92
CA GLY A 124 9.91 -13.82 13.17
C GLY A 124 8.66 -13.43 13.96
N GLY A 125 8.25 -14.24 14.94
CA GLY A 125 7.03 -13.99 15.72
C GLY A 125 5.74 -14.15 14.90
N HIS A 126 4.60 -13.78 15.51
CA HIS A 126 3.27 -13.94 14.91
C HIS A 126 3.10 -13.07 13.64
N PRO A 127 2.36 -13.52 12.60
CA PRO A 127 2.14 -12.78 11.35
C PRO A 127 1.72 -11.31 11.51
N THR A 128 0.84 -11.04 12.48
CA THR A 128 0.38 -9.68 12.83
C THR A 128 1.54 -8.77 13.25
N VAL A 129 2.45 -9.29 14.09
CA VAL A 129 3.62 -8.53 14.57
C VAL A 129 4.58 -8.26 13.42
N GLN A 130 4.76 -9.22 12.51
CA GLN A 130 5.60 -9.04 11.32
C GLN A 130 5.07 -7.94 10.41
N LEU A 131 3.74 -7.90 10.18
CA LEU A 131 3.08 -6.84 9.42
C LEU A 131 3.25 -5.47 10.09
N LEU A 132 2.97 -5.38 11.39
CA LEU A 132 3.08 -4.11 12.13
C LEU A 132 4.53 -3.58 12.13
N ARG A 133 5.53 -4.45 12.30
CA ARG A 133 6.96 -4.08 12.17
C ARG A 133 7.33 -3.60 10.76
N ALA A 134 6.63 -4.07 9.75
CA ALA A 134 6.76 -3.63 8.37
C ALA A 134 5.89 -2.40 8.05
N HIS A 135 5.32 -1.73 9.06
CA HIS A 135 4.42 -0.58 8.89
C HIS A 135 3.15 -0.89 8.08
N LEU A 136 2.64 -2.12 8.25
CA LEU A 136 1.40 -2.60 7.67
C LEU A 136 0.41 -2.93 8.77
N TRP A 137 -0.74 -2.26 8.76
CA TRP A 137 -1.83 -2.50 9.67
C TRP A 137 -2.74 -3.63 9.14
N PRO A 138 -2.81 -4.80 9.80
CA PRO A 138 -3.62 -5.92 9.33
C PRO A 138 -5.12 -5.67 9.55
N ALA A 139 -5.95 -6.16 8.62
CA ALA A 139 -7.40 -6.13 8.77
C ALA A 139 -7.95 -7.14 9.78
N THR A 140 -7.21 -8.21 10.06
CA THR A 140 -7.56 -9.25 11.03
C THR A 140 -6.31 -9.69 11.80
N SER A 141 -6.49 -9.99 13.08
CA SER A 141 -5.38 -10.50 13.90
C SER A 141 -5.03 -11.95 13.55
N THR A 142 -6.01 -12.76 13.14
CA THR A 142 -5.81 -14.15 12.71
C THR A 142 -5.79 -14.24 11.18
N ASN A 143 -4.77 -14.92 10.63
CA ASN A 143 -4.56 -15.16 9.20
C ASN A 143 -4.90 -13.94 8.29
N PRO A 144 -4.17 -12.82 8.44
CA PRO A 144 -4.44 -11.62 7.65
C PRO A 144 -4.30 -11.90 6.16
N LYS A 145 -5.30 -11.48 5.37
CA LYS A 145 -5.27 -11.47 3.90
C LYS A 145 -5.19 -10.06 3.33
N THR A 146 -5.34 -9.06 4.18
CA THR A 146 -5.36 -7.66 3.77
C THR A 146 -4.69 -6.82 4.84
N ALA A 147 -3.89 -5.86 4.41
CA ALA A 147 -3.32 -4.84 5.28
C ALA A 147 -3.41 -3.46 4.62
N ALA A 148 -3.37 -2.41 5.44
CA ALA A 148 -3.26 -1.03 4.98
C ALA A 148 -1.91 -0.45 5.44
N THR A 149 -1.29 0.40 4.65
CA THR A 149 -0.12 1.15 5.12
C THR A 149 -0.56 2.20 6.16
N PHE A 150 0.30 2.51 7.13
CA PHE A 150 0.00 3.61 8.07
C PHE A 150 -0.22 4.95 7.34
N ALA A 151 0.45 5.15 6.20
CA ALA A 151 0.30 6.34 5.36
C ALA A 151 -1.14 6.50 4.86
N VAL A 152 -1.77 5.44 4.34
CA VAL A 152 -3.14 5.51 3.83
C VAL A 152 -4.17 5.72 4.96
N LEU A 153 -3.91 5.16 6.15
CA LEU A 153 -4.75 5.40 7.32
C LEU A 153 -4.68 6.87 7.76
N ARG A 154 -3.47 7.44 7.85
CA ARG A 154 -3.30 8.86 8.17
C ARG A 154 -3.99 9.75 7.14
N GLN A 155 -3.86 9.45 5.85
CA GLN A 155 -4.52 10.19 4.79
C GLN A 155 -6.05 10.14 4.95
N TYR A 156 -6.60 8.96 5.21
CA TYR A 156 -8.02 8.78 5.47
C TYR A 156 -8.50 9.62 6.66
N HIS A 157 -7.76 9.63 7.77
CA HIS A 157 -8.11 10.42 8.95
C HIS A 157 -8.24 11.91 8.62
N VAL A 158 -7.29 12.47 7.88
CA VAL A 158 -7.33 13.88 7.44
C VAL A 158 -8.56 14.13 6.55
N MET A 159 -8.79 13.31 5.52
CA MET A 159 -9.94 13.51 4.63
C MET A 159 -11.28 13.32 5.32
N SER A 160 -11.37 12.38 6.26
CA SER A 160 -12.59 12.16 7.05
C SER A 160 -12.95 13.39 7.88
N PHE A 161 -11.94 14.08 8.42
CA PHE A 161 -12.13 15.29 9.22
C PHE A 161 -12.43 16.52 8.35
N GLU A 162 -11.60 16.79 7.34
CA GLU A 162 -11.67 18.01 6.53
C GLU A 162 -12.85 18.01 5.55
N SER A 163 -13.21 16.84 4.99
CA SER A 163 -14.18 16.74 3.90
C SER A 163 -15.38 15.85 4.20
N LYS A 164 -15.47 15.29 5.42
CA LYS A 164 -16.49 14.29 5.81
C LYS A 164 -16.55 13.09 4.84
N CYS A 165 -15.43 12.78 4.20
CA CYS A 165 -15.32 11.69 3.24
C CYS A 165 -15.54 10.35 3.97
N SER A 166 -16.55 9.59 3.55
CA SER A 166 -16.79 8.27 4.14
C SER A 166 -15.66 7.30 3.76
N GLY A 167 -15.43 6.28 4.58
CA GLY A 167 -14.43 5.24 4.26
C GLY A 167 -14.68 4.54 2.92
N LEU A 168 -15.93 4.52 2.46
CA LEU A 168 -16.32 4.00 1.16
C LEU A 168 -15.87 4.90 0.02
N GLU A 169 -16.14 6.20 0.11
CA GLU A 169 -15.77 7.17 -0.92
C GLU A 169 -14.26 7.25 -1.06
N PHE A 170 -13.55 7.23 0.06
CA PHE A 170 -12.09 7.19 0.07
C PHE A 170 -11.55 5.91 -0.59
N TYR A 171 -12.05 4.74 -0.22
CA TYR A 171 -11.59 3.50 -0.84
C TYR A 171 -11.88 3.46 -2.36
N ARG A 172 -13.04 3.99 -2.79
CA ARG A 172 -13.36 4.12 -4.22
C ARG A 172 -12.46 5.12 -4.95
N SER A 173 -12.02 6.18 -4.28
CA SER A 173 -11.08 7.12 -4.89
C SER A 173 -9.73 6.44 -5.13
N LEU A 174 -9.25 5.62 -4.19
CA LEU A 174 -8.06 4.79 -4.36
C LEU A 174 -8.22 3.77 -5.49
N GLU A 175 -9.38 3.09 -5.59
CA GLU A 175 -9.64 2.16 -6.70
C GLU A 175 -9.64 2.87 -8.06
N ARG A 176 -10.19 4.08 -8.14
CA ARG A 176 -10.18 4.88 -9.39
C ARG A 176 -8.78 5.39 -9.72
N GLN A 177 -8.02 5.87 -8.74
CA GLN A 177 -6.61 6.21 -8.93
C GLN A 177 -5.79 5.03 -9.47
N ASN A 178 -6.18 3.80 -9.09
CA ASN A 178 -5.59 2.57 -9.61
C ASN A 178 -6.12 2.21 -11.01
N ASP A 179 -7.38 2.41 -11.33
CA ASP A 179 -7.90 2.20 -12.69
C ASP A 179 -9.07 3.14 -12.98
N ASN A 180 -8.79 4.22 -13.71
CA ASN A 180 -9.80 5.18 -14.14
C ASN A 180 -10.56 4.73 -15.40
N LEU A 181 -10.15 3.63 -16.05
CA LEU A 181 -10.70 3.19 -17.34
C LEU A 181 -11.79 2.12 -17.19
N SER A 182 -11.88 1.47 -16.03
CA SER A 182 -12.97 0.52 -15.77
C SER A 182 -14.23 1.24 -15.27
N TYR A 183 -15.13 1.57 -16.20
CA TYR A 183 -16.57 1.70 -15.93
C TYR A 183 -17.16 0.31 -15.56
N LYS A 184 -16.50 -0.47 -14.71
CA LYS A 184 -17.10 -1.67 -14.12
C LYS A 184 -17.92 -1.16 -12.95
N ARG A 185 -19.26 -1.23 -13.08
CA ARG A 185 -20.21 -0.94 -11.99
C ARG A 185 -19.62 -1.43 -10.67
N ALA A 186 -19.64 -0.55 -9.67
CA ALA A 186 -19.21 -0.81 -8.30
C ALA A 186 -19.98 -1.99 -7.68
N GLN A 187 -19.68 -3.21 -8.11
CA GLN A 187 -19.95 -4.39 -7.33
C GLN A 187 -19.07 -4.25 -6.10
N LYS A 188 -19.68 -4.32 -4.91
CA LYS A 188 -18.98 -4.26 -3.63
C LYS A 188 -17.86 -5.31 -3.66
N SER A 189 -16.63 -4.86 -3.94
CA SER A 189 -15.48 -5.74 -4.00
C SER A 189 -15.32 -6.38 -2.63
N LYS A 190 -14.97 -7.67 -2.56
CA LYS A 190 -14.64 -8.31 -1.28
C LYS A 190 -13.56 -7.52 -0.53
N LYS A 191 -12.64 -6.89 -1.27
CA LYS A 191 -11.57 -6.01 -0.77
C LYS A 191 -12.12 -4.78 -0.03
N GLN A 192 -13.19 -4.17 -0.55
CA GLN A 192 -13.86 -3.01 0.05
C GLN A 192 -14.45 -3.33 1.44
N LYS A 193 -15.08 -4.49 1.61
CA LYS A 193 -15.63 -4.91 2.91
C LYS A 193 -14.53 -5.11 3.96
N VAL A 194 -13.36 -5.55 3.54
CA VAL A 194 -12.22 -5.78 4.42
C VAL A 194 -11.58 -4.46 4.83
N PHE A 195 -11.47 -3.48 3.92
CA PHE A 195 -10.98 -2.14 4.27
C PHE A 195 -11.82 -1.47 5.36
N LYS A 196 -13.15 -1.59 5.32
CA LYS A 196 -14.01 -1.08 6.40
C LYS A 196 -13.75 -1.74 7.77
N LYS A 197 -13.16 -2.93 7.84
CA LYS A 197 -12.76 -3.56 9.10
C LYS A 197 -11.45 -3.01 9.65
N ILE A 198 -10.63 -2.40 8.80
CA ILE A 198 -9.38 -1.75 9.18
C ILE A 198 -9.66 -0.39 9.81
N LEU A 199 -10.67 0.31 9.29
CA LEU A 199 -11.01 1.65 9.75
C LEU A 199 -11.59 1.60 11.18
N PRO A 200 -11.18 2.52 12.06
CA PRO A 200 -11.87 2.69 13.34
C PRO A 200 -13.36 2.99 13.10
N PRO A 201 -14.25 2.60 14.01
CA PRO A 201 -15.67 2.92 13.90
C PRO A 201 -15.83 4.42 13.72
N GLU A 202 -16.63 4.84 12.74
CA GLU A 202 -16.96 6.25 12.52
C GLU A 202 -17.54 6.78 13.84
N ALA A 203 -16.85 7.73 14.48
CA ALA A 203 -17.32 8.33 15.72
C ALA A 203 -18.71 8.93 15.47
N ASN A 204 -19.72 8.42 16.16
CA ASN A 204 -21.07 8.96 16.09
C ASN A 204 -21.00 10.45 16.45
N GLU A 205 -21.77 11.27 15.72
CA GLU A 205 -21.80 12.74 15.87
C GLU A 205 -22.10 13.22 17.31
N THR A 206 -22.52 12.32 18.20
CA THR A 206 -22.78 12.56 19.63
C THR A 206 -21.53 12.67 20.51
N GLU A 207 -20.36 12.18 20.11
CA GLU A 207 -19.13 12.26 20.93
C GLU A 207 -18.31 13.54 20.71
N ARG A 208 -18.69 14.38 19.74
CA ARG A 208 -18.02 15.67 19.44
C ARG A 208 -18.26 16.78 20.47
N ALA A 209 -19.03 16.52 21.54
CA ALA A 209 -19.46 17.53 22.50
C ALA A 209 -18.69 17.58 23.82
N CYS A 210 -17.71 16.71 24.09
CA CYS A 210 -16.90 16.80 25.31
C CYS A 210 -15.61 17.62 25.10
N SER A 211 -15.81 18.94 25.13
CA SER A 211 -15.06 19.94 25.92
C SER A 211 -13.53 19.90 25.95
N PHE A 212 -12.93 20.83 25.19
CA PHE A 212 -11.74 21.57 25.59
C PHE A 212 -12.11 22.57 26.70
N GLU A 213 -11.47 22.49 27.87
CA GLU A 213 -11.17 23.66 28.70
C GLU A 213 -9.71 23.58 29.18
N PRO A 214 -8.90 24.64 29.01
CA PRO A 214 -7.53 24.67 29.52
C PRO A 214 -7.50 25.33 30.90
N ASN A 215 -6.99 24.64 31.93
CA ASN A 215 -6.15 25.22 32.99
C ASN A 215 -5.59 24.13 33.93
N SER A 216 -4.25 24.08 34.00
CA SER A 216 -3.41 23.39 35.00
C SER A 216 -3.45 24.09 36.38
N PRO A 217 -2.85 23.60 37.51
CA PRO A 217 -1.81 22.56 37.66
C PRO A 217 -1.92 21.56 38.86
N VAL A 218 -1.17 20.44 38.74
CA VAL A 218 -0.49 19.59 39.76
C VAL A 218 -1.24 19.16 41.04
N ILE A 219 -1.37 17.84 41.28
CA ILE A 219 -1.03 17.09 42.52
C ILE A 219 -1.13 15.56 42.27
N SER A 220 -0.32 14.83 43.05
CA SER A 220 0.09 13.42 43.07
C SER A 220 -0.95 12.31 43.31
N ARG A 221 -0.59 11.11 42.80
CA ARG A 221 -0.87 9.72 43.25
C ARG A 221 -2.28 9.39 43.78
N GLU A 222 -3.01 8.56 43.03
CA GLU A 222 -3.49 7.22 43.44
C GLU A 222 -4.35 6.57 42.34
N THR A 223 -4.49 5.25 42.48
CA THR A 223 -5.07 4.25 41.57
C THR A 223 -6.44 4.60 40.98
N ALA A 224 -6.59 4.45 39.65
CA ALA A 224 -7.90 4.32 39.01
C ALA A 224 -7.81 3.40 37.78
N THR A 225 -8.76 2.49 37.73
CA THR A 225 -9.02 1.43 36.76
C THR A 225 -9.18 1.97 35.33
N CYS A 226 -8.47 1.36 34.38
CA CYS A 226 -8.54 1.67 32.96
C CYS A 226 -9.81 1.07 32.34
N GLU A 227 -10.89 1.85 32.31
CA GLU A 227 -11.97 1.65 31.33
C GLU A 227 -11.55 2.26 30.00
N LYS A 228 -11.64 1.44 28.95
CA LYS A 228 -11.12 1.70 27.62
C LYS A 228 -12.02 2.68 26.86
N SER A 229 -11.53 3.89 26.65
CA SER A 229 -11.81 4.66 25.44
C SER A 229 -10.51 4.79 24.66
N GLU A 230 -10.31 3.88 23.70
CA GLU A 230 -9.17 3.95 22.78
C GLU A 230 -9.50 4.97 21.67
N SER A 231 -9.28 6.25 21.94
CA SER A 231 -9.11 7.26 20.89
C SER A 231 -7.70 7.15 20.32
N PHE A 232 -7.55 6.37 19.26
CA PHE A 232 -6.27 6.25 18.54
C PHE A 232 -6.01 7.51 17.70
N HIS A 233 -5.04 8.31 18.13
CA HIS A 233 -4.41 9.33 17.29
C HIS A 233 -3.29 8.67 16.46
N PHE A 234 -3.40 8.73 15.12
CA PHE A 234 -2.43 8.22 14.13
C PHE A 234 -1.42 9.28 13.66
#